data_AF-V4NJN0-F1
#
_entry.id   AF-V4NJN0-F1
#
_cell.length_a   1.000
_cell.length_b   1.000
_cell.length_c   1.000
_cell.angle_alpha   90.00
_cell.angle_beta   90.00
_cell.angle_gamma   90.00
#
_symmetry.space_group_name_H-M   'P 1'
#
loop_
_entity.id
_entity.type
_entity.pdbx_description
1 polymer ?
#
loop_
_entity_poly.entity_id
_entity_poly.type
_entity_poly.pdbx_seq_one_letter_code
_entity_poly.pdbx_strand_id
1 'polypeptide(L)' 'MISDIRKSEKGGNTAYLNVGVWYNKETGQIHMTLPHSGWFHTTVKEDEKSKRGHPNLYGKLARALKQAGVPAPEIADSE' A
#
# COMPACT_ATOMS: atom_id res chain seq x y z
N MET A 1 20.14 2.25 -12.67
CA MET A 1 18.68 2.52 -12.70
C MET A 1 18.06 1.80 -11.53
N ILE A 2 17.37 2.50 -10.64
CA ILE A 2 16.60 1.86 -9.56
C ILE A 2 15.36 1.25 -10.21
N SER A 3 15.28 -0.08 -10.26
CA SER A 3 14.07 -0.76 -10.72
C SER A 3 13.17 -1.03 -9.53
N ASP A 4 11.93 -0.51 -9.57
CA ASP A 4 10.94 -0.81 -8.53
C ASP A 4 10.50 -2.27 -8.54
N ILE A 5 10.73 -2.99 -9.63
CA ILE A 5 10.36 -4.40 -9.78
C ILE A 5 11.63 -5.20 -10.02
N ARG A 6 11.88 -6.21 -9.19
CA ARG A 6 12.99 -7.14 -9.41
C ARG A 6 12.56 -8.58 -9.14
N LYS A 7 13.11 -9.52 -9.89
CA LYS A 7 12.92 -10.95 -9.60
C LYS A 7 13.57 -11.29 -8.26
N SER A 8 12.98 -12.21 -7.51
CA SER A 8 13.59 -12.72 -6.28
C SER A 8 14.83 -13.54 -6.58
N GLU A 9 15.89 -13.33 -5.78
CA GLU A 9 17.12 -14.14 -5.85
C GLU A 9 16.88 -15.60 -5.44
N LYS A 10 15.78 -15.87 -4.70
CA LYS A 10 15.36 -17.24 -4.37
C LYS A 10 14.71 -17.98 -5.54
N GLY A 11 14.51 -17.31 -6.69
CA GLY A 11 13.88 -17.89 -7.88
C GLY A 11 12.36 -18.06 -7.77
N GLY A 12 11.81 -18.90 -8.64
CA GLY A 12 10.38 -19.23 -8.70
C GLY A 12 9.48 -18.07 -9.17
N ASN A 13 8.25 -18.03 -8.63
CA ASN A 13 7.18 -17.09 -9.00
C ASN A 13 7.14 -15.83 -8.12
N THR A 14 8.31 -15.37 -7.62
CA THR A 14 8.40 -14.25 -6.68
C THR A 14 9.14 -13.05 -7.29
N ALA A 15 8.57 -11.86 -7.13
CA ALA A 15 9.21 -10.58 -7.40
C ALA A 15 9.14 -9.67 -6.16
N TYR A 16 10.15 -8.82 -5.98
CA TYR A 16 10.13 -7.75 -4.99
C TYR A 16 9.71 -6.44 -5.65
N LEU A 17 8.81 -5.73 -4.98
CA LEU A 17 8.31 -4.43 -5.42
C LEU A 17 8.73 -3.35 -4.41
N ASN A 18 9.27 -2.23 -4.90
CA ASN A 18 9.48 -1.02 -4.12
C ASN A 18 8.20 -0.17 -4.14
N VAL A 19 7.36 -0.33 -3.11
CA VAL A 19 6.05 0.30 -3.05
C VAL A 19 6.10 1.55 -2.18
N GLY A 20 5.73 2.69 -2.75
CA GLY A 20 5.40 3.89 -1.99
C GLY A 20 3.94 3.87 -1.55
N VAL A 21 3.68 4.24 -0.29
CA VAL A 21 2.34 4.25 0.31
C VAL A 21 2.15 5.54 1.09
N TRP A 22 0.99 6.18 0.95
CA TRP A 22 0.64 7.35 1.77
C TRP A 22 -0.86 7.44 2.03
N TYR A 23 -1.22 8.04 3.16
CA TYR A 23 -2.61 8.30 3.53
C TYR A 23 -3.03 9.70 3.09
N ASN A 24 -4.16 9.78 2.38
CA ASN A 24 -4.83 11.03 2.05
C ASN A 24 -5.93 11.31 3.08
N LYS A 25 -5.66 12.27 3.98
CA LYS A 25 -6.59 12.65 5.07
C LYS A 25 -7.91 13.23 4.58
N GLU A 26 -7.92 13.89 3.42
CA GLU A 26 -9.13 14.54 2.88
C GLU A 26 -10.12 13.50 2.36
N THR A 27 -9.62 12.43 1.75
CA THR A 27 -10.46 11.41 1.11
C THR A 27 -10.60 10.13 1.92
N GLY A 28 -9.79 9.96 2.98
CA GLY A 28 -9.74 8.74 3.78
C GLY A 28 -9.15 7.55 3.03
N GLN A 29 -8.37 7.78 1.97
CA GLN A 29 -7.83 6.71 1.12
C GLN A 29 -6.34 6.51 1.36
N ILE A 30 -5.89 5.27 1.27
CA ILE A 30 -4.47 4.97 1.18
C ILE A 30 -4.09 4.81 -0.29
N HIS A 31 -3.12 5.58 -0.76
CA HIS A 31 -2.59 5.46 -2.10
C HIS A 31 -1.37 4.54 -2.11
N MET A 32 -1.19 3.81 -3.22
CA MET A 32 -0.05 2.95 -3.46
C MET A 32 0.54 3.25 -4.84
N THR A 33 1.87 3.29 -4.91
CA THR A 33 2.61 3.53 -6.16
C THR A 33 3.86 2.68 -6.27
N LEU A 34 4.31 2.41 -7.50
CA LEU A 34 5.72 2.12 -7.77
C LEU A 34 6.34 3.43 -8.30
N PRO A 35 7.17 4.13 -7.49
CA PRO A 35 7.58 5.52 -7.74
C PRO A 35 8.12 5.82 -9.14
N HIS A 36 8.75 4.84 -9.79
CA HIS A 36 9.43 4.95 -11.08
C HIS A 36 8.69 4.21 -12.22
N SER A 37 7.53 3.61 -11.96
CA SER A 37 6.79 2.83 -12.97
C SER A 37 5.95 3.67 -13.93
N GLY A 38 5.42 4.81 -13.47
CA GLY A 38 4.47 5.64 -14.22
C GLY A 38 3.08 5.05 -14.45
N TRP A 39 2.86 3.75 -14.24
CA TRP A 39 1.57 3.07 -14.48
C TRP A 39 0.95 2.44 -13.23
N PHE A 40 1.74 2.16 -12.20
CA PHE A 40 1.24 1.58 -10.97
C PHE A 40 0.85 2.71 -10.00
N HIS A 41 -0.41 3.16 -10.09
CA HIS A 41 -1.02 4.02 -9.09
C HIS A 41 -2.43 3.52 -8.78
N THR A 42 -2.68 3.21 -7.51
CA THR A 42 -4.01 2.77 -7.06
C THR A 42 -4.31 3.29 -5.67
N THR A 43 -5.57 3.15 -5.27
CA THR A 43 -6.05 3.53 -3.93
C THR A 43 -6.72 2.34 -3.26
N VAL A 44 -6.56 2.23 -1.95
CA VAL A 44 -7.19 1.24 -1.08
C VAL A 44 -8.12 1.96 -0.11
N LYS A 45 -9.31 1.40 0.06
CA LYS A 45 -10.32 1.87 1.01
C LYS A 45 -10.64 0.78 2.02
N GLU A 46 -11.12 1.20 3.18
CA GLU A 46 -11.64 0.32 4.22
C GLU A 46 -12.95 -0.36 3.81
N ASP A 47 -13.88 0.38 3.22
CA ASP A 47 -15.22 -0.11 2.85
C ASP A 47 -15.17 -1.21 1.79
N GLU A 48 -15.50 -2.45 2.20
CA GLU A 48 -15.54 -3.64 1.35
C GLU A 48 -16.53 -3.55 0.17
N LYS A 49 -17.55 -2.70 0.26
CA LYS A 49 -18.53 -2.51 -0.82
C LYS A 49 -17.98 -1.65 -1.95
N SER A 50 -16.88 -0.94 -1.71
CA SER A 50 -16.21 -0.17 -2.74
C SER A 50 -15.46 -1.07 -3.72
N LYS A 51 -15.40 -0.69 -5.00
CA LYS A 51 -14.51 -1.33 -5.99
C LYS A 51 -13.03 -1.36 -5.54
N ARG A 52 -12.64 -0.42 -4.68
CA ARG A 52 -11.30 -0.29 -4.09
C ARG A 52 -11.26 -0.72 -2.62
N GLY A 53 -12.33 -1.37 -2.17
CA GLY A 53 -12.54 -1.86 -0.82
C GLY A 53 -11.67 -3.06 -0.54
N HIS A 54 -10.77 -2.93 0.43
CA HIS A 54 -9.95 -4.04 0.88
C HIS A 54 -9.60 -3.86 2.37
N PRO A 55 -10.56 -4.08 3.29
CA PRO A 55 -10.39 -3.78 4.72
C PRO A 55 -9.12 -4.35 5.33
N ASN A 56 -8.79 -5.62 5.02
CA ASN A 56 -7.57 -6.26 5.54
C ASN A 56 -6.26 -5.58 5.06
N LEU A 57 -6.19 -5.21 3.77
CA LEU A 57 -5.03 -4.54 3.22
C LEU A 57 -4.94 -3.10 3.75
N TYR A 58 -6.07 -2.39 3.81
CA TYR A 58 -6.16 -1.07 4.41
C TYR A 58 -5.64 -1.07 5.85
N GLY A 59 -6.06 -2.05 6.64
CA GLY A 59 -5.59 -2.31 8.01
C GLY A 59 -4.07 -2.42 8.13
N LYS A 60 -3.49 -3.32 7.33
CA LYS A 60 -2.04 -3.57 7.30
C LYS A 60 -1.24 -2.36 6.83
N LEU A 61 -1.72 -1.65 5.82
CA LEU A 61 -1.05 -0.45 5.30
C LEU A 61 -1.08 0.69 6.32
N ALA A 62 -2.20 0.89 7.01
CA ALA A 62 -2.30 1.86 8.08
C ALA A 62 -1.32 1.56 9.23
N ARG A 63 -1.20 0.29 9.63
CA ARG A 63 -0.17 -0.14 10.60
C ARG A 63 1.25 0.16 10.11
N ALA A 64 1.55 -0.15 8.85
CA ALA A 64 2.85 0.14 8.26
C ALA A 64 3.16 1.65 8.23
N LEU A 65 2.17 2.49 7.90
CA LEU A 65 2.30 3.95 7.93
C LEU A 65 2.55 4.48 9.36
N LYS A 66 1.81 3.97 10.36
CA LYS A 66 2.07 4.29 11.77
C LYS A 66 3.50 3.92 12.20
N GLN A 67 3.96 2.72 11.83
CA GLN A 67 5.32 2.26 12.14
C GLN A 67 6.42 3.11 11.47
N ALA A 68 6.14 3.64 10.29
CA ALA A 68 7.04 4.55 9.58
C ALA A 68 7.02 5.99 10.13
N GLY A 69 6.15 6.31 11.11
CA GLY A 69 6.04 7.64 11.70
C GLY A 69 5.37 8.68 10.79
N VAL A 70 4.62 8.24 9.77
CA VAL A 70 3.90 9.13 8.84
C VAL A 70 2.40 9.10 9.12
N PRO A 71 1.62 10.08 8.61
CA PRO A 71 0.18 10.07 8.79
C PRO A 71 -0.48 8.77 8.33
N ALA A 72 -1.40 8.26 9.13
CA ALA A 72 -2.12 7.02 8.92
C ALA A 72 -3.58 7.18 9.38
N PRO A 73 -4.53 6.38 8.86
CA PRO A 73 -5.89 6.37 9.37
C PRO A 73 -5.95 5.76 10.77
N GLU A 74 -6.94 6.20 11.54
CA GLU A 74 -7.31 5.54 12.79
C GLU A 74 -8.14 4.30 12.46
N ILE A 75 -7.56 3.14 12.71
CA ILE A 75 -8.21 1.84 12.62
C ILE A 75 -8.08 1.16 13.99
N ALA A 76 -9.13 0.46 14.40
CA ALA A 76 -9.01 -0.50 15.48
C ALA A 76 -7.98 -1.56 15.07
N ASP A 77 -7.01 -1.87 15.92
CA ASP A 77 -5.99 -2.86 15.60
C ASP A 77 -6.68 -4.18 15.21
N SER A 78 -6.53 -4.57 13.95
CA SER A 78 -6.94 -5.90 13.49
C SER A 78 -5.76 -6.83 13.73
N GLU A 79 -6.02 -7.87 14.54
CA GLU A 79 -5.06 -8.88 14.99
C GLU A 79 -4.28 -9.55 13.84
#